data_AF-A0A535TZJ6-F1
#
_entry.id   AF-A0A535TZJ6-F1
#
_cell.length_a   1.000
_cell.length_b   1.000
_cell.length_c   1.000
_cell.angle_alpha   90.00
_cell.angle_beta   90.00
_cell.angle_gamma   90.00
#
_symmetry.space_group_name_H-M   'P 1'
#
loop_
_entity.id
_entity.type
_entity.pdbx_description
1 polymer ?
#
loop_
_entity_poly.entity_id
_entity_poly.type
_entity_poly.pdbx_seq_one_letter_code
_entity_poly.pdbx_strand_id
1 'polypeptide(L)'
;SDLVRMPEHGRFEIIGRTRDDAAGEAFDKAARMLGLGYPGGAALDRLARTGDRGRQPLPKPSLPGLEYSFSGLKTALLYRLRDLGDAVGPQDKADLAAAFEHSVVESLLEKLDAALSRVPVAEVVVAGGVAANTLLRKRAAEVVGGRARLTMPPLELCTDNAAMIAAAGLVSPRRRSSVQIDPSLGWD
;
A
#
# COMPACT_ATOMS: atom_id res chain seq x y z
N SER A 1 3.50 -4.27 -3.97
CA SER A 1 2.06 -4.15 -3.65
C SER A 1 1.32 -4.98 -4.65
N ASP A 2 0.47 -5.86 -4.15
CA ASP A 2 -0.20 -6.88 -4.95
C ASP A 2 -1.71 -6.76 -4.74
N LEU A 3 -2.45 -7.02 -5.82
CA LEU A 3 -3.89 -7.20 -5.82
C LEU A 3 -4.15 -8.67 -6.13
N VAL A 4 -4.69 -9.38 -5.14
CA VAL A 4 -4.84 -10.82 -5.18
C VAL A 4 -6.31 -11.18 -5.11
N ARG A 5 -6.76 -12.04 -6.02
CA ARG A 5 -8.07 -12.68 -5.99
C ARG A 5 -7.95 -14.04 -5.34
N MET A 6 -8.82 -14.35 -4.40
CA MET A 6 -8.91 -15.67 -3.77
C MET A 6 -10.26 -16.30 -4.15
N PRO A 7 -10.38 -16.99 -5.31
CA PRO A 7 -11.65 -17.60 -5.71
C PRO A 7 -12.12 -18.70 -4.77
N GLU A 8 -11.19 -19.43 -4.15
CA GLU A 8 -11.43 -20.54 -3.25
C GLU A 8 -10.42 -20.46 -2.10
N HIS A 9 -10.75 -21.06 -0.95
CA HIS A 9 -9.86 -21.05 0.21
C HIS A 9 -8.49 -21.63 -0.14
N GLY A 10 -7.43 -20.85 0.09
CA GLY A 10 -6.05 -21.24 -0.18
C GLY A 10 -5.63 -21.19 -1.66
N ARG A 11 -6.53 -20.81 -2.58
CA ARG A 11 -6.22 -20.60 -3.99
C ARG A 11 -6.08 -19.11 -4.27
N PHE A 12 -4.88 -18.67 -4.59
CA PHE A 12 -4.56 -17.25 -4.82
C PHE A 12 -4.21 -17.00 -6.28
N GLU A 13 -4.76 -15.93 -6.84
CA GLU A 13 -4.51 -15.47 -8.21
C GLU A 13 -4.05 -14.00 -8.14
N ILE A 14 -2.80 -13.72 -8.51
CA ILE A 14 -2.31 -12.34 -8.60
C ILE A 14 -2.93 -11.71 -9.85
N ILE A 15 -3.84 -10.75 -9.65
CA ILE A 15 -4.52 -10.05 -10.75
C ILE A 15 -3.90 -8.69 -11.05
N GLY A 16 -3.06 -8.17 -10.14
CA GLY A 16 -2.30 -6.94 -10.30
C GLY A 16 -1.10 -6.93 -9.36
N ARG A 17 0.01 -6.35 -9.78
CA ARG A 17 1.24 -6.25 -8.99
C ARG A 17 2.02 -5.00 -9.38
N THR A 18 2.84 -4.51 -8.47
CA THR A 18 3.78 -3.42 -8.77
C THR A 18 4.89 -3.90 -9.73
N ARG A 19 5.24 -3.07 -10.71
CA ARG A 19 6.38 -3.32 -11.60
C ARG A 19 7.73 -2.93 -10.99
N ASP A 20 7.70 -2.12 -9.94
CA ASP A 20 8.88 -1.60 -9.27
C ASP A 20 8.80 -1.77 -7.74
N ASP A 21 8.78 -0.68 -6.98
CA ASP A 21 8.73 -0.69 -5.53
C ASP A 21 7.33 -1.06 -5.03
N ALA A 22 7.24 -1.67 -3.85
CA ALA A 22 5.99 -1.72 -3.12
C ALA A 22 5.58 -0.32 -2.62
N ALA A 23 4.28 -0.11 -2.38
CA ALA A 23 3.78 1.13 -1.82
C ALA A 23 4.43 1.45 -0.46
N GLY A 24 4.69 0.44 0.37
CA GLY A 24 5.39 0.62 1.66
C GLY A 24 6.81 1.16 1.49
N GLU A 25 7.56 0.61 0.53
CA GLU A 25 8.89 1.12 0.19
C GLU A 25 8.83 2.53 -0.40
N ALA A 26 7.81 2.84 -1.20
CA ALA A 26 7.59 4.19 -1.71
C ALA A 26 7.33 5.19 -0.57
N PHE A 27 6.50 4.81 0.41
CA PHE A 27 6.26 5.59 1.62
C PHE A 27 7.53 5.79 2.44
N ASP A 28 8.31 4.74 2.69
CA ASP A 28 9.55 4.84 3.47
C ASP A 28 10.63 5.68 2.76
N LYS A 29 10.72 5.60 1.43
CA LYS A 29 11.61 6.45 0.63
C LYS A 29 11.17 7.92 0.69
N ALA A 30 9.88 8.20 0.55
CA ALA A 30 9.35 9.56 0.66
C ALA A 30 9.55 10.15 2.07
N ALA A 31 9.30 9.35 3.12
CA ALA A 31 9.53 9.75 4.49
C ALA A 31 11.00 10.16 4.72
N ARG A 32 11.94 9.37 4.20
CA ARG A 32 13.37 9.69 4.24
C ARG A 32 13.72 10.97 3.50
N MET A 33 13.17 11.20 2.30
CA MET A 33 13.37 12.44 1.53
C MET A 33 12.88 13.68 2.28
N LEU A 34 11.80 13.54 3.05
CA LEU A 34 11.23 14.61 3.87
C LEU A 34 11.97 14.81 5.21
N GLY A 35 12.93 13.94 5.54
CA GLY A 35 13.68 13.97 6.79
C GLY A 35 12.94 13.37 7.98
N LEU A 36 12.04 12.42 7.75
CA LEU A 36 11.29 11.73 8.79
C LEU A 36 12.02 10.47 9.29
N GLY A 37 11.77 10.10 10.54
CA GLY A 37 12.30 8.88 11.16
C GLY A 37 11.57 7.59 10.76
N TYR A 38 12.09 6.46 11.24
CA TYR A 38 11.50 5.13 11.05
C TYR A 38 10.49 4.78 12.18
N PRO A 39 9.37 4.10 11.90
CA PRO A 39 8.88 3.63 10.60
C PRO A 39 8.36 4.76 9.72
N GLY A 40 8.85 4.82 8.47
CA GLY A 40 8.68 5.96 7.58
C GLY A 40 7.24 6.18 7.15
N GLY A 41 6.54 5.12 6.72
CA GLY A 41 5.13 5.21 6.32
C GLY A 41 4.21 5.78 7.41
N ALA A 42 4.40 5.40 8.68
CA ALA A 42 3.60 5.94 9.78
C ALA A 42 3.96 7.39 10.11
N ALA A 43 5.24 7.78 9.98
CA ALA A 43 5.65 9.16 10.16
C ALA A 43 5.10 10.07 9.05
N LEU A 44 5.12 9.60 7.81
CA LEU A 44 4.56 10.31 6.66
C LEU A 44 3.04 10.47 6.79
N ASP A 45 2.31 9.41 7.16
CA ASP A 45 0.86 9.49 7.41
C ASP A 45 0.50 10.52 8.49
N ARG A 46 1.28 10.61 9.58
CA ARG A 46 1.07 11.64 10.60
C ARG A 46 1.30 13.05 10.06
N LEU A 47 2.35 13.25 9.28
CA LEU A 47 2.69 14.55 8.70
C LEU A 47 1.68 14.97 7.62
N ALA A 48 1.21 14.04 6.80
CA ALA A 48 0.24 14.29 5.73
C ALA A 48 -1.08 14.87 6.25
N ARG A 49 -1.50 14.50 7.47
CA ARG A 49 -2.73 15.03 8.09
C ARG A 49 -2.69 16.52 8.38
N THR A 50 -1.50 17.13 8.47
CA THR A 50 -1.33 18.57 8.68
C THR A 50 -1.03 19.32 7.38
N GLY A 51 -1.03 18.62 6.24
CA GLY A 51 -0.74 19.17 4.93
C GLY A 51 -1.97 19.36 4.05
N ASP A 52 -1.81 20.20 3.03
CA ASP A 52 -2.77 20.38 1.94
C ASP A 52 -2.19 19.80 0.64
N ARG A 53 -2.77 18.67 0.21
CA ARG A 53 -2.40 17.98 -1.04
C ARG A 53 -2.53 18.85 -2.31
N GLY A 54 -3.31 19.95 -2.25
CA GLY A 54 -3.54 20.86 -3.37
C GLY A 54 -2.44 21.90 -3.56
N ARG A 55 -1.63 22.19 -2.53
CA ARG A 55 -0.57 23.21 -2.59
C ARG A 55 0.68 22.74 -3.32
N GLN A 56 0.99 21.46 -3.20
CA GLN A 56 2.19 20.83 -3.74
C GLN A 56 1.83 19.59 -4.59
N PRO A 57 1.08 19.75 -5.69
CA PRO A 57 0.55 18.61 -6.43
C PRO A 57 1.67 17.72 -6.97
N LEU A 58 1.51 16.42 -6.79
CA LEU A 58 2.40 15.40 -7.34
C LEU A 58 1.66 14.56 -8.39
N PRO A 59 2.38 14.02 -9.39
CA PRO A 59 1.76 13.19 -10.41
C PRO A 59 1.24 11.90 -9.79
N LYS A 60 -0.01 11.55 -10.11
CA LYS A 60 -0.56 10.25 -9.75
C LYS A 60 -0.01 9.18 -10.72
N PRO A 61 0.62 8.11 -10.23
CA PRO A 61 1.07 7.03 -11.11
C PRO A 61 -0.10 6.36 -11.82
N SER A 62 0.04 6.13 -13.12
CA SER A 62 -0.95 5.44 -13.93
C SER A 62 -0.28 4.45 -14.86
N LEU A 63 -0.61 3.18 -14.68
CA LEU A 63 -0.31 2.10 -15.63
C LEU A 63 -1.61 1.52 -16.18
N PRO A 64 -1.62 0.97 -17.40
CA PRO A 64 -2.77 0.24 -17.91
C PRO A 64 -3.07 -1.00 -17.06
N GLY A 65 -4.32 -1.47 -17.10
CA GLY A 65 -4.73 -2.65 -16.35
C GLY A 65 -4.74 -2.44 -14.83
N LEU A 66 -4.34 -3.48 -14.09
CA LEU A 66 -4.34 -3.53 -12.62
C LEU A 66 -2.92 -3.45 -12.02
N GLU A 67 -1.93 -3.08 -12.84
CA GLU A 67 -0.54 -2.96 -12.39
C GLU A 67 -0.27 -1.60 -11.72
N TYR A 68 0.76 -1.57 -10.88
CA TYR A 68 1.21 -0.39 -10.15
C TYR A 68 2.65 -0.01 -10.51
N SER A 69 3.01 1.26 -10.32
CA SER A 69 4.39 1.73 -10.34
C SER A 69 4.49 2.98 -9.47
N PHE A 70 5.53 3.08 -8.65
CA PHE A 70 5.73 4.23 -7.75
C PHE A 70 7.09 4.90 -7.94
N SER A 71 7.95 4.39 -8.83
CA SER A 71 9.24 4.98 -9.20
C SER A 71 9.11 6.45 -9.64
N GLY A 72 8.23 6.74 -10.60
CA GLY A 72 8.02 8.09 -11.12
C GLY A 72 7.55 9.09 -10.05
N LEU A 73 6.68 8.67 -9.14
CA LEU A 73 6.18 9.53 -8.05
C LEU A 73 7.28 9.87 -7.03
N LYS A 74 8.15 8.91 -6.67
CA LYS A 74 9.33 9.19 -5.82
C LYS A 74 10.26 10.20 -6.49
N THR A 75 10.51 10.03 -7.79
CA THR A 75 11.35 10.95 -8.56
C THR A 75 10.74 12.35 -8.63
N ALA A 76 9.42 12.45 -8.81
CA ALA A 76 8.71 13.73 -8.79
C ALA A 76 8.83 14.44 -7.42
N LEU A 77 8.68 13.71 -6.31
CA LEU A 77 8.89 14.26 -4.97
C LEU A 77 10.32 14.77 -4.79
N LEU A 78 11.33 13.99 -5.21
CA LEU A 78 12.73 14.38 -5.12
C LEU A 78 13.01 15.68 -5.88
N TYR A 79 12.52 15.79 -7.12
CA TYR A 79 12.69 17.00 -7.91
C TYR A 79 11.95 18.19 -7.30
N ARG A 80 10.73 17.98 -6.79
CA ARG A 80 9.97 19.04 -6.14
C ARG A 80 10.68 19.59 -4.90
N LEU A 81 11.28 18.72 -4.08
CA LEU A 81 12.10 19.12 -2.94
C LEU A 81 13.36 19.90 -3.39
N ARG A 82 14.02 19.44 -4.46
CA ARG A 82 15.19 20.12 -5.01
C ARG A 82 14.87 21.52 -5.53
N ASP A 83 13.73 21.67 -6.21
CA ASP A 83 13.30 22.94 -6.79
C ASP A 83 12.90 23.97 -5.71
N LEU A 84 12.39 23.50 -4.56
CA LEU A 84 12.13 24.36 -3.39
C LEU A 84 13.42 24.74 -2.65
N GLY A 85 14.47 23.91 -2.75
CA GLY A 85 15.79 24.18 -2.18
C GLY A 85 15.77 24.41 -0.67
N ASP A 86 16.64 25.29 -0.20
CA ASP A 86 16.78 25.62 1.24
C ASP A 86 15.56 26.34 1.83
N ALA A 87 14.64 26.83 0.98
CA ALA A 87 13.42 27.50 1.42
C ALA A 87 12.32 26.52 1.89
N VAL A 88 12.55 25.21 1.80
CA VAL A 88 11.53 24.22 2.15
C VAL A 88 11.16 24.30 3.64
N GLY A 89 9.96 24.78 3.92
CA GLY A 89 9.46 24.92 5.28
C GLY A 89 8.84 23.63 5.82
N PRO A 90 8.52 23.59 7.13
CA PRO A 90 7.74 22.49 7.72
C PRO A 90 6.39 22.28 7.01
N GLN A 91 5.72 23.37 6.60
CA GLN A 91 4.43 23.26 5.91
C GLN A 91 4.58 22.70 4.49
N ASP A 92 5.62 23.08 3.75
CA ASP A 92 5.88 22.50 2.42
C ASP A 92 6.09 20.99 2.51
N LYS A 93 6.81 20.52 3.53
CA LYS A 93 6.97 19.09 3.79
C LYS A 93 5.65 18.40 4.12
N ALA A 94 4.78 19.06 4.88
CA ALA A 94 3.45 18.54 5.17
C ALA A 94 2.58 18.43 3.92
N ASP A 95 2.56 19.48 3.09
CA ASP A 95 1.81 19.53 1.84
C ASP A 95 2.33 18.47 0.83
N LEU A 96 3.65 18.30 0.75
CA LEU A 96 4.28 17.25 -0.07
C LEU A 96 3.97 15.84 0.45
N ALA A 97 3.98 15.62 1.77
CA ALA A 97 3.57 14.35 2.37
C ALA A 97 2.11 14.03 2.02
N ALA A 98 1.21 15.02 2.14
CA ALA A 98 -0.21 14.87 1.81
C ALA A 98 -0.43 14.57 0.32
N ALA A 99 0.28 15.27 -0.57
CA ALA A 99 0.20 15.02 -2.01
C ALA A 99 0.75 13.64 -2.41
N PHE A 100 1.84 13.20 -1.78
CA PHE A 100 2.45 11.90 -2.02
C PHE A 100 1.54 10.77 -1.54
N GLU A 101 1.06 10.86 -0.30
CA GLU A 101 0.14 9.89 0.31
C GLU A 101 -1.12 9.74 -0.53
N HIS A 102 -1.75 10.86 -0.88
CA HIS A 102 -2.94 10.87 -1.74
C HIS A 102 -2.67 10.18 -3.07
N SER A 103 -1.54 10.47 -3.73
CA SER A 103 -1.21 9.89 -5.03
C SER A 103 -1.00 8.37 -4.96
N VAL A 104 -0.37 7.86 -3.89
CA VAL A 104 -0.21 6.42 -3.68
C VAL A 104 -1.56 5.76 -3.37
N VAL A 105 -2.36 6.33 -2.46
CA VAL A 105 -3.65 5.77 -2.04
C VAL A 105 -4.64 5.70 -3.21
N GLU A 106 -4.79 6.78 -3.97
CA GLU A 106 -5.71 6.77 -5.12
C GLU A 106 -5.22 5.81 -6.20
N SER A 107 -3.91 5.68 -6.43
CA SER A 107 -3.38 4.68 -7.38
C SER A 107 -3.73 3.25 -6.96
N LEU A 108 -3.63 2.92 -5.66
CA LEU A 108 -4.03 1.61 -5.13
C LEU A 108 -5.54 1.36 -5.31
N LEU A 109 -6.34 2.35 -4.94
CA LEU A 109 -7.80 2.23 -4.89
C LEU A 109 -8.47 2.27 -6.26
N GLU A 110 -7.90 2.97 -7.24
CA GLU A 110 -8.38 2.92 -8.62
C GLU A 110 -8.27 1.52 -9.22
N LYS A 111 -7.21 0.78 -8.87
CA LYS A 111 -7.07 -0.62 -9.34
C LYS A 111 -8.02 -1.55 -8.60
N LEU A 112 -8.22 -1.34 -7.30
CA LEU A 112 -9.23 -2.06 -6.53
C LEU A 112 -10.64 -1.83 -7.11
N ASP A 113 -11.00 -0.58 -7.38
CA ASP A 113 -12.27 -0.19 -7.98
C ASP A 113 -12.50 -0.83 -9.36
N ALA A 114 -11.47 -0.78 -10.21
CA ALA A 114 -11.49 -1.42 -11.53
C ALA A 114 -11.63 -2.95 -11.42
N ALA A 115 -10.98 -3.59 -10.44
CA ALA A 115 -11.10 -5.02 -10.20
C ALA A 115 -12.50 -5.41 -9.71
N LEU A 116 -13.05 -4.67 -8.74
CA LEU A 116 -14.40 -4.89 -8.21
C LEU A 116 -15.49 -4.74 -9.27
N SER A 117 -15.29 -3.81 -10.20
CA SER A 117 -16.21 -3.59 -11.32
C SER A 117 -16.19 -4.74 -12.34
N ARG A 118 -15.07 -5.47 -12.46
CA ARG A 118 -14.91 -6.60 -13.38
C ARG A 118 -15.34 -7.92 -12.75
N VAL A 119 -15.01 -8.13 -11.48
CA VAL A 119 -15.23 -9.37 -10.75
C VAL A 119 -15.81 -9.02 -9.38
N PRO A 120 -17.14 -9.07 -9.22
CA PRO A 120 -17.77 -8.89 -7.92
C PRO A 120 -17.30 -9.96 -6.93
N VAL A 121 -17.07 -9.55 -5.69
CA VAL A 121 -16.65 -10.42 -4.59
C VAL A 121 -17.49 -10.13 -3.35
N ALA A 122 -17.66 -11.13 -2.48
CA ALA A 122 -18.39 -10.94 -1.22
C ALA A 122 -17.58 -10.12 -0.19
N GLU A 123 -16.26 -10.11 -0.32
CA GLU A 123 -15.35 -9.54 0.67
C GLU A 123 -14.06 -9.02 0.04
N VAL A 124 -13.59 -7.87 0.54
CA VAL A 124 -12.31 -7.26 0.24
C VAL A 124 -11.50 -7.20 1.52
N VAL A 125 -10.27 -7.73 1.47
CA VAL A 125 -9.33 -7.65 2.58
C VAL A 125 -8.22 -6.66 2.22
N VAL A 126 -7.99 -5.64 3.06
CA VAL A 126 -6.84 -4.73 2.93
C VAL A 126 -5.89 -4.99 4.09
N ALA A 127 -4.74 -5.58 3.79
CA ALA A 127 -3.73 -6.01 4.76
C ALA A 127 -2.32 -5.57 4.34
N GLY A 128 -1.33 -5.81 5.20
CA GLY A 128 0.06 -5.36 5.03
C GLY A 128 0.34 -4.03 5.75
N GLY A 129 1.61 -3.66 5.91
CA GLY A 129 2.00 -2.50 6.72
C GLY A 129 1.37 -1.17 6.27
N VAL A 130 1.15 -1.00 4.95
CA VAL A 130 0.47 0.17 4.38
C VAL A 130 -1.01 0.23 4.74
N ALA A 131 -1.65 -0.90 5.07
CA ALA A 131 -3.02 -0.92 5.56
C ALA A 131 -3.19 -0.17 6.90
N ALA A 132 -2.11 0.18 7.59
CA ALA A 132 -2.16 1.07 8.76
C ALA A 132 -2.40 2.55 8.40
N ASN A 133 -2.21 2.94 7.13
CA ASN A 133 -2.38 4.30 6.66
C ASN A 133 -3.84 4.78 6.80
N THR A 134 -4.04 5.95 7.40
CA THR A 134 -5.39 6.41 7.74
C THR A 134 -6.20 6.87 6.54
N LEU A 135 -5.54 7.50 5.55
CA LEU A 135 -6.19 7.87 4.30
C LEU A 135 -6.64 6.62 3.52
N LEU A 136 -5.78 5.60 3.42
CA LEU A 136 -6.11 4.33 2.76
C LEU A 136 -7.33 3.67 3.41
N ARG A 137 -7.37 3.56 4.74
CA ARG A 137 -8.50 2.95 5.45
C ARG A 137 -9.81 3.67 5.17
N LYS A 138 -9.80 5.01 5.27
CA LYS A 138 -10.98 5.84 5.00
C LYS A 138 -11.45 5.66 3.56
N ARG A 139 -10.55 5.84 2.59
CA ARG A 139 -10.89 5.79 1.16
C ARG A 139 -11.27 4.38 0.70
N ALA A 140 -10.65 3.33 1.26
CA ALA A 140 -11.05 1.95 0.99
C ALA A 140 -12.50 1.67 1.42
N ALA A 141 -12.95 2.20 2.56
CA ALA A 141 -14.33 2.08 3.00
C ALA A 141 -15.31 2.76 2.03
N GLU A 142 -14.94 3.92 1.50
CA GLU A 142 -15.73 4.64 0.51
C GLU A 142 -15.79 3.90 -0.84
N VAL A 143 -14.66 3.36 -1.30
CA VAL A 143 -14.60 2.58 -2.55
C VAL A 143 -15.36 1.26 -2.40
N VAL A 144 -15.14 0.49 -1.34
CA VAL A 144 -15.78 -0.83 -1.18
C VAL A 144 -17.26 -0.73 -0.79
N GLY A 145 -17.66 0.39 -0.19
CA GLY A 145 -19.00 0.63 0.36
C GLY A 145 -20.13 0.21 -0.59
N GLY A 146 -21.07 -0.58 -0.08
CA GLY A 146 -22.23 -1.06 -0.82
C GLY A 146 -21.96 -2.19 -1.84
N ARG A 147 -20.70 -2.56 -2.08
CA ARG A 147 -20.32 -3.59 -3.08
C ARG A 147 -19.84 -4.90 -2.47
N ALA A 148 -19.12 -4.83 -1.34
CA ALA A 148 -18.61 -5.99 -0.62
C ALA A 148 -18.43 -5.68 0.88
N ARG A 149 -18.19 -6.71 1.70
CA ARG A 149 -17.66 -6.49 3.05
C ARG A 149 -16.21 -6.03 2.96
N LEU A 150 -15.84 -5.00 3.74
CA LEU A 150 -14.44 -4.58 3.88
C LEU A 150 -13.89 -5.10 5.21
N THR A 151 -12.84 -5.91 5.12
CA THR A 151 -12.10 -6.42 6.28
C THR A 151 -10.70 -5.81 6.30
N MET A 152 -10.37 -5.12 7.40
CA MET A 152 -9.05 -4.56 7.65
C MET A 152 -8.58 -5.06 9.02
N PRO A 153 -7.46 -5.81 9.10
CA PRO A 153 -6.97 -6.29 10.38
C PRO A 153 -6.70 -5.13 11.37
N PRO A 154 -6.71 -5.42 12.68
CA PRO A 154 -6.13 -4.52 13.68
C PRO A 154 -4.70 -4.11 13.29
N LEU A 155 -4.31 -2.88 13.62
CA LEU A 155 -3.03 -2.31 13.19
C LEU A 155 -1.82 -3.18 13.59
N GLU A 156 -1.87 -3.79 14.77
CA GLU A 156 -0.84 -4.71 15.29
C GLU A 156 -0.68 -6.00 14.48
N LEU A 157 -1.70 -6.37 13.69
CA LEU A 157 -1.69 -7.55 12.82
C LEU A 157 -1.43 -7.20 11.36
N CYS A 158 -1.32 -5.92 11.01
CA CYS A 158 -1.08 -5.47 9.62
C CYS A 158 0.40 -5.59 9.21
N THR A 159 1.33 -5.45 10.15
CA THR A 159 2.77 -5.61 9.90
C THR A 159 3.21 -7.06 10.05
N ASP A 160 4.34 -7.44 9.48
CA ASP A 160 4.87 -8.80 9.57
C ASP A 160 5.01 -9.25 11.03
N ASN A 161 4.39 -10.37 11.38
CA ASN A 161 4.36 -10.88 12.75
C ASN A 161 4.26 -12.42 12.77
N ALA A 162 4.71 -13.04 13.87
CA ALA A 162 4.69 -14.50 14.00
C ALA A 162 3.26 -15.09 14.02
N ALA A 163 2.25 -14.32 14.44
CA ALA A 163 0.89 -14.80 14.53
C ALA A 163 0.29 -15.10 13.15
N MET A 164 0.63 -14.32 12.11
CA MET A 164 0.17 -14.58 10.74
C MET A 164 0.73 -15.90 10.19
N ILE A 165 1.99 -16.23 10.51
CA ILE A 165 2.64 -17.48 10.11
C ILE A 165 2.01 -18.67 10.85
N ALA A 166 1.79 -18.52 12.17
CA ALA A 166 1.12 -19.54 12.97
C ALA A 166 -0.32 -19.81 12.47
N ALA A 167 -1.07 -18.75 12.16
CA ALA A 167 -2.42 -18.86 11.61
C ALA A 167 -2.42 -19.56 10.25
N ALA A 168 -1.51 -19.18 9.34
CA ALA A 168 -1.36 -19.83 8.04
C ALA A 168 -1.06 -21.34 8.18
N GLY A 169 -0.17 -21.72 9.11
CA GLY A 169 0.14 -23.12 9.40
C GLY A 169 -1.04 -23.90 10.00
N LEU A 170 -1.88 -23.24 10.80
CA LEU A 170 -3.07 -23.84 11.41
C LEU A 170 -4.17 -24.13 10.39
N VAL A 171 -4.40 -23.22 9.43
CA VAL A 171 -5.46 -23.35 8.42
C VAL A 171 -5.02 -24.11 7.17
N SER A 172 -3.72 -24.24 6.94
CA SER A 172 -3.20 -25.01 5.82
C SER A 172 -3.59 -26.49 5.95
N PRO A 173 -4.02 -27.14 4.85
CA PRO A 173 -4.31 -28.57 4.88
C PRO A 173 -3.07 -29.32 5.40
N ARG A 174 -3.25 -30.21 6.39
CA ARG A 174 -2.17 -31.08 6.88
C ARG A 174 -1.69 -31.98 5.75
N ARG A 175 -0.68 -31.55 5.00
CA ARG A 175 0.06 -32.44 4.11
C ARG A 175 0.83 -33.43 4.98
N ARG A 176 0.50 -34.72 4.85
CA ARG A 176 1.21 -35.84 5.51
C ARG A 176 2.60 -36.10 4.93
N SER A 177 3.06 -35.31 3.97
CA SER A 177 4.38 -35.44 3.36
C SER A 177 5.45 -34.72 4.19
N SER A 178 6.69 -35.18 4.10
CA SER A 178 7.86 -34.44 4.58
C SER A 178 7.85 -33.03 4.00
N VAL A 179 7.80 -32.01 4.87
CA VAL A 179 7.97 -30.61 4.46
C VAL A 179 9.45 -30.42 4.10
N GLN A 180 9.75 -30.06 2.86
CA GLN A 180 11.08 -29.56 2.53
C GLN A 180 11.20 -28.15 3.10
N ILE A 181 12.19 -27.96 3.97
CA ILE A 181 12.49 -26.67 4.58
C ILE A 181 13.84 -26.24 4.00
N ASP A 182 13.81 -25.26 3.11
CA ASP A 182 14.99 -24.61 2.59
C ASP A 182 14.74 -23.10 2.60
N PRO A 183 15.46 -22.32 3.44
CA PRO A 183 15.26 -20.88 3.55
C PRO A 183 15.65 -20.12 2.29
N SER A 184 16.26 -20.77 1.29
CA SER A 184 16.62 -20.18 0.00
C SER A 184 15.56 -20.33 -1.08
N LEU A 185 14.50 -21.12 -0.85
CA LEU A 185 13.43 -21.32 -1.82
C LEU A 185 12.55 -20.06 -1.93
N GLY A 186 12.43 -19.54 -3.15
CA GLY A 186 11.38 -18.60 -3.52
C GLY A 186 10.03 -19.32 -3.65
N TRP A 187 8.95 -18.54 -3.64
CA TRP A 187 7.61 -19.05 -3.96
C TRP A 187 7.36 -18.80 -5.45
N ASP A 188 7.28 -19.87 -6.24
CA ASP A 188 6.93 -19.85 -7.67
C ASP A 188 5.43 -19.55 -7.88
#